data_AF-A0A3M7BIJ1-F1
#
_entry.id   AF-A0A3M7BIJ1-F1
#
_cell.length_a   1.000
_cell.length_b   1.000
_cell.length_c   1.000
_cell.angle_alpha   90.00
_cell.angle_beta   90.00
_cell.angle_gamma   90.00
#
_symmetry.space_group_name_H-M   'P 1'
#
loop_
_entity.id
_entity.type
_entity.pdbx_description
1 polymer ?
#
loop_
_entity_poly.entity_id
_entity_poly.type
_entity_poly.pdbx_seq_one_letter_code
_entity_poly.pdbx_strand_id
1 'polypeptide(L)'
;MQQDQSGDSWGADFIEGKGAGQVILLHEGISEWLRRPLLSLTVADIGITEDTVEQELMKWFDLAEAWNAVLLVDEADIFLEQRKNRDLSRNGLVTAFLRRMEYFRGLLFLTTNRVGQIDDAFVSRVHMAIGYKKLSPEFRRNIWEGFFRKLERERAGKVLVGRSAKKFVLTSEWVEEIELNGRETRNVLQTAIALAEFESIEAAGASGERGTASASPQVVVVEEDHFRRVLKMSEKFHDYVTAIRREDESQRAKVRGDRDDDAKVGAADGRSK
;
A
#
# COMPACT_ATOMS: atom_id res chain seq x y z
N MET A 1 9.25 -29.12 -21.69
CA MET A 1 7.78 -29.13 -21.63
C MET A 1 7.36 -27.83 -20.98
N GLN A 2 6.99 -26.85 -21.82
CA GLN A 2 6.43 -25.57 -21.39
C GLN A 2 5.03 -25.85 -20.83
N GLN A 3 4.77 -25.44 -19.60
CA GLN A 3 3.41 -25.40 -19.05
C GLN A 3 2.74 -24.13 -19.54
N ASP A 4 1.55 -24.34 -20.10
CA ASP A 4 0.63 -23.35 -20.66
C ASP A 4 0.31 -22.23 -19.67
N GLN A 5 0.29 -21.02 -20.21
CA GLN A 5 -0.33 -19.84 -19.62
C GLN A 5 -1.85 -19.98 -19.72
N SER A 6 -2.55 -20.00 -18.58
CA SER A 6 -4.00 -19.83 -18.56
C SER A 6 -4.45 -19.13 -17.28
N GLY A 7 -4.73 -17.83 -17.41
CA GLY A 7 -5.34 -16.99 -16.38
C GLY A 7 -4.51 -15.75 -16.05
N ASP A 8 -4.20 -14.90 -17.03
CA ASP A 8 -3.56 -13.61 -16.74
C ASP A 8 -4.59 -12.73 -16.00
N SER A 9 -4.59 -12.77 -14.66
CA SER A 9 -5.47 -11.94 -13.83
C SER A 9 -4.94 -10.52 -13.82
N TRP A 10 -5.79 -9.53 -14.10
CA TRP A 10 -5.34 -8.13 -14.19
C TRP A 10 -4.82 -7.61 -12.84
N GLY A 11 -3.60 -7.09 -12.84
CA GLY A 11 -3.03 -6.32 -11.74
C GLY A 11 -3.50 -4.86 -11.78
N ALA A 12 -4.23 -4.42 -10.76
CA ALA A 12 -4.56 -3.00 -10.60
C ALA A 12 -3.35 -2.12 -10.22
N ASP A 13 -2.16 -2.72 -10.07
CA ASP A 13 -0.91 -2.03 -9.72
C ASP A 13 -0.43 -1.18 -10.89
N PHE A 14 -0.11 0.08 -10.61
CA PHE A 14 0.54 0.96 -11.57
C PHE A 14 1.98 0.55 -11.90
N ILE A 15 2.60 -0.33 -11.08
CA ILE A 15 3.97 -0.83 -11.26
C ILE A 15 3.97 -2.35 -11.02
N GLU A 16 4.40 -3.13 -12.01
CA GLU A 16 4.48 -4.59 -11.91
C GLU A 16 5.55 -5.04 -10.92
N GLY A 17 5.23 -6.03 -10.07
CA GLY A 17 6.21 -6.65 -9.14
C GLY A 17 6.22 -6.13 -7.70
N LYS A 18 5.30 -5.23 -7.30
CA LYS A 18 5.23 -4.75 -5.92
C LYS A 18 4.29 -5.57 -5.04
N GLY A 19 4.86 -6.18 -4.01
CA GLY A 19 4.13 -6.47 -2.77
C GLY A 19 3.69 -5.17 -2.12
N ALA A 20 2.39 -5.08 -1.83
CA ALA A 20 1.68 -4.08 -1.03
C ALA A 20 2.53 -2.95 -0.38
N GLY A 21 2.35 -1.67 -0.76
CA GLY A 21 3.01 -0.55 -0.07
C GLY A 21 2.77 0.83 -0.69
N GLN A 22 1.98 1.69 -0.05
CA GLN A 22 1.79 3.10 -0.47
C GLN A 22 3.09 3.92 -0.48
N VAL A 23 4.11 3.49 0.27
CA VAL A 23 5.37 4.23 0.38
C VAL A 23 6.29 3.98 -0.82
N ILE A 24 6.01 2.94 -1.62
CA ILE A 24 6.86 2.57 -2.75
C ILE A 24 6.74 3.46 -3.97
N LEU A 25 5.65 4.22 -4.10
CA LEU A 25 5.47 5.10 -5.25
C LEU A 25 6.26 6.42 -5.14
N LEU A 26 6.44 6.95 -3.92
CA LEU A 26 7.16 8.22 -3.75
C LEU A 26 8.66 8.04 -3.97
N HIS A 27 9.27 7.03 -3.32
CA HIS A 27 10.71 6.88 -3.37
C HIS A 27 11.22 6.35 -4.71
N GLU A 28 10.44 5.53 -5.43
CA GLU A 28 10.81 5.11 -6.78
C GLU A 28 10.81 6.29 -7.75
N GLY A 29 9.77 7.12 -7.72
CA GLY A 29 9.72 8.34 -8.53
C GLY A 29 10.86 9.31 -8.19
N ILE A 30 11.23 9.42 -6.90
CA ILE A 30 12.39 10.20 -6.47
C ILE A 30 13.70 9.58 -6.98
N SER A 31 13.86 8.27 -6.89
CA SER A 31 15.07 7.57 -7.36
C SER A 31 15.25 7.70 -8.88
N GLU A 32 14.16 7.59 -9.64
CA GLU A 32 14.14 7.77 -11.09
C GLU A 32 14.48 9.22 -11.46
N TRP A 33 13.85 10.19 -10.78
CA TRP A 33 14.14 11.61 -10.99
C TRP A 33 15.60 11.97 -10.65
N LEU A 34 16.13 11.40 -9.57
CA LEU A 34 17.53 11.56 -9.16
C LEU A 34 18.52 10.75 -10.01
N ARG A 35 18.03 9.83 -10.86
CA ARG A 35 18.82 8.85 -11.62
C ARG A 35 19.80 8.06 -10.74
N ARG A 36 19.34 7.65 -9.56
CA ARG A 36 20.11 6.86 -8.60
C ARG A 36 19.41 5.51 -8.38
N PRO A 37 20.17 4.41 -8.23
CA PRO A 37 19.56 3.12 -7.93
C PRO A 37 18.82 3.19 -6.58
N LEU A 38 17.71 2.48 -6.45
CA LEU A 38 16.97 2.33 -5.21
C LEU A 38 17.37 1.01 -4.55
N LEU A 39 17.83 1.07 -3.30
CA LEU A 39 18.06 -0.08 -2.46
C LEU A 39 16.95 -0.13 -1.40
N SER A 40 16.03 -1.09 -1.53
CA SER A 40 14.91 -1.29 -0.60
C SER A 40 15.23 -2.43 0.35
N LEU A 41 15.14 -2.15 1.66
CA LEU A 41 15.32 -3.12 2.74
C LEU A 41 14.06 -3.25 3.56
N THR A 42 13.79 -4.46 4.01
CA THR A 42 12.79 -4.77 5.02
C THR A 42 13.48 -5.18 6.33
N VAL A 43 12.73 -5.23 7.43
CA VAL A 43 13.23 -5.75 8.71
C VAL A 43 13.77 -7.19 8.57
N ALA A 44 13.21 -7.99 7.64
CA ALA A 44 13.67 -9.35 7.39
C ALA A 44 15.09 -9.39 6.78
N ASP A 45 15.45 -8.41 5.96
CA ASP A 45 16.78 -8.35 5.32
C ASP A 45 17.88 -7.92 6.29
N ILE A 46 17.51 -7.15 7.31
CA ILE A 46 18.42 -6.63 8.35
C ILE A 46 18.55 -7.63 9.51
N GLY A 47 17.47 -8.35 9.81
CA GLY A 47 17.37 -9.24 10.96
C GLY A 47 16.94 -8.51 12.24
N ILE A 48 16.83 -9.28 13.33
CA ILE A 48 16.38 -8.80 14.65
C ILE A 48 17.36 -9.16 15.79
N THR A 49 18.47 -9.82 15.46
CA THR A 49 19.47 -10.24 16.44
C THR A 49 20.55 -9.16 16.54
N GLU A 50 20.80 -8.66 17.75
CA GLU A 50 21.70 -7.52 18.01
C GLU A 50 23.08 -7.70 17.37
N ASP A 51 23.70 -8.88 17.53
CA ASP A 51 25.05 -9.17 17.03
C ASP A 51 25.16 -9.15 15.49
N THR A 52 24.11 -9.54 14.78
CA THR A 52 24.10 -9.65 13.31
C THR A 52 23.56 -8.39 12.65
N VAL A 53 22.61 -7.72 13.28
CA VAL A 53 21.95 -6.51 12.74
C VAL A 53 22.96 -5.40 12.52
N GLU A 54 23.91 -5.20 13.43
CA GLU A 54 24.90 -4.14 13.21
C GLU A 54 25.73 -4.40 11.95
N GLN A 55 26.13 -5.66 11.71
CA GLN A 55 26.93 -6.04 10.55
C GLN A 55 26.13 -5.92 9.25
N GLU A 56 24.87 -6.35 9.24
CA GLU A 56 24.00 -6.22 8.07
C GLU A 56 23.65 -4.75 7.79
N LEU A 57 23.34 -3.95 8.81
CA LEU A 57 23.15 -2.50 8.66
C LEU A 57 24.40 -1.83 8.07
N MET A 58 25.60 -2.17 8.57
CA MET A 58 26.84 -1.65 8.00
C MET A 58 26.96 -1.99 6.52
N LYS A 59 26.84 -3.27 6.20
CA LYS A 59 26.96 -3.78 4.83
C LYS A 59 26.00 -3.07 3.87
N TRP A 60 24.73 -2.90 4.25
CA TRP A 60 23.75 -2.27 3.39
C TRP A 60 23.93 -0.76 3.24
N PHE A 61 24.29 -0.06 4.32
CA PHE A 61 24.57 1.38 4.28
C PHE A 61 25.83 1.67 3.46
N ASP A 62 26.89 0.88 3.64
CA ASP A 62 28.14 1.01 2.88
C ASP A 62 27.90 0.73 1.39
N LEU A 63 27.06 -0.27 1.06
CA LEU A 63 26.67 -0.57 -0.31
C LEU A 63 25.87 0.59 -0.93
N ALA A 64 24.92 1.16 -0.19
CA ALA A 64 24.15 2.30 -0.64
C ALA A 64 25.04 3.52 -0.91
N GLU A 65 26.01 3.79 -0.04
CA GLU A 65 26.98 4.87 -0.21
C GLU A 65 27.90 4.62 -1.42
N ALA A 66 28.42 3.39 -1.56
CA ALA A 66 29.30 3.01 -2.68
C ALA A 66 28.62 3.14 -4.05
N TRP A 67 27.33 2.82 -4.13
CA TRP A 67 26.54 2.94 -5.36
C TRP A 67 25.87 4.30 -5.52
N ASN A 68 26.04 5.21 -4.56
CA ASN A 68 25.31 6.49 -4.48
C ASN A 68 23.79 6.26 -4.63
N ALA A 69 23.30 5.18 -4.03
CA ALA A 69 21.92 4.73 -4.10
C ALA A 69 21.04 5.52 -3.14
N VAL A 70 19.75 5.55 -3.44
CA VAL A 70 18.71 5.92 -2.49
C VAL A 70 18.41 4.69 -1.64
N LEU A 71 18.63 4.78 -0.33
CA LEU A 71 18.33 3.71 0.61
C LEU A 71 16.91 3.89 1.14
N LEU A 72 16.07 2.87 1.03
CA LEU A 72 14.77 2.80 1.70
C LEU A 72 14.83 1.69 2.74
N VAL A 73 14.40 1.99 3.97
CA VAL A 73 14.04 0.96 4.94
C VAL A 73 12.54 1.05 5.20
N ASP A 74 11.82 0.02 4.76
CA ASP A 74 10.37 -0.09 4.87
C ASP A 74 9.96 -0.73 6.20
N GLU A 75 8.87 -0.23 6.77
CA GLU A 75 8.31 -0.66 8.06
C GLU A 75 9.37 -0.68 9.18
N ALA A 76 10.13 0.41 9.29
CA ALA A 76 11.23 0.53 10.25
C ALA A 76 10.75 0.70 11.72
N ASP A 77 9.49 0.39 12.04
CA ASP A 77 8.90 0.64 13.37
C ASP A 77 9.69 -0.01 14.50
N ILE A 78 10.24 -1.21 14.29
CA ILE A 78 11.08 -1.91 15.26
C ILE A 78 12.36 -1.13 15.60
N PHE A 79 12.98 -0.48 14.62
CA PHE A 79 14.21 0.30 14.76
C PHE A 79 13.98 1.73 15.27
N LEU A 80 12.75 2.25 15.10
CA LEU A 80 12.39 3.61 15.46
C LEU A 80 11.70 3.72 16.82
N GLU A 81 11.15 2.63 17.35
CA GLU A 81 10.42 2.62 18.62
C GLU A 81 11.29 3.07 19.81
N GLN A 82 10.67 3.79 20.74
CA GLN A 82 11.27 4.24 21.99
C GLN A 82 11.97 3.12 22.76
N ARG A 83 13.14 3.46 23.28
CA ARG A 83 13.91 2.57 24.15
C ARG A 83 13.12 2.26 25.42
N LYS A 84 12.86 0.98 25.68
CA LYS A 84 12.17 0.50 26.88
C LYS A 84 13.18 -0.01 27.90
N ASN A 85 13.01 0.36 29.17
CA ASN A 85 13.94 0.01 30.26
C ASN A 85 14.19 -1.50 30.49
N ARG A 86 13.39 -2.39 29.87
CA ARG A 86 13.45 -3.84 30.11
C ARG A 86 13.91 -4.66 28.90
N ASP A 87 14.25 -4.02 27.77
CA ASP A 87 14.58 -4.71 26.53
C ASP A 87 15.95 -4.27 26.00
N LEU A 88 17.01 -4.85 26.59
CA LEU A 88 18.40 -4.49 26.28
C LEU A 88 18.74 -4.80 24.82
N SER A 89 18.35 -5.98 24.32
CA SER A 89 18.64 -6.39 22.94
C SER A 89 18.02 -5.44 21.93
N ARG A 90 16.78 -5.03 22.17
CA ARG A 90 16.10 -4.06 21.30
C ARG A 90 16.70 -2.67 21.39
N ASN A 91 17.07 -2.22 22.59
CA ASN A 91 17.74 -0.93 22.75
C ASN A 91 19.10 -0.89 22.03
N GLY A 92 19.78 -2.03 21.96
CA GLY A 92 20.99 -2.22 21.14
C GLY A 92 20.71 -1.99 19.66
N LEU A 93 19.67 -2.62 19.11
CA LEU A 93 19.24 -2.42 17.71
C LEU A 93 18.95 -0.95 17.37
N VAL A 94 18.13 -0.29 18.19
CA VAL A 94 17.77 1.13 18.02
C VAL A 94 19.03 2.01 18.08
N THR A 95 19.94 1.71 19.01
CA THR A 95 21.19 2.46 19.18
C THR A 95 22.14 2.27 17.99
N ALA A 96 22.30 1.03 17.51
CA ALA A 96 23.11 0.71 16.35
C ALA A 96 22.56 1.41 15.09
N PHE A 97 21.24 1.38 14.90
CA PHE A 97 20.57 2.03 13.80
C PHE A 97 20.74 3.56 13.82
N LEU A 98 20.50 4.21 14.97
CA LEU A 98 20.71 5.65 15.14
C LEU A 98 22.14 6.08 14.82
N ARG A 99 23.13 5.31 15.30
CA ARG A 99 24.54 5.56 15.02
C ARG A 99 24.83 5.49 13.52
N ARG A 100 24.32 4.48 12.82
CA ARG A 100 24.55 4.34 11.37
C ARG A 100 23.88 5.44 10.57
N MET A 101 22.66 5.83 10.94
CA MET A 101 21.97 6.95 10.31
C MET A 101 22.74 8.27 10.44
N GLU A 102 23.40 8.52 11.57
CA GLU A 102 24.18 9.74 11.79
C GLU A 102 25.41 9.86 10.87
N TYR A 103 26.06 8.73 10.57
CA TYR A 103 27.25 8.71 9.72
C TYR A 103 26.94 8.48 8.23
N PHE A 104 25.70 8.15 7.88
CA PHE A 104 25.33 7.82 6.51
C PHE A 104 25.41 9.05 5.60
N ARG A 105 26.23 8.95 4.54
CA ARG A 105 26.38 10.03 3.53
C ARG A 105 25.61 9.69 2.26
N GLY A 106 24.29 9.61 2.38
CA GLY A 106 23.40 9.31 1.27
C GLY A 106 21.97 9.80 1.50
N LEU A 107 21.07 9.40 0.61
CA LEU A 107 19.64 9.69 0.76
C LEU A 107 18.95 8.48 1.38
N LEU A 108 18.43 8.64 2.60
CA LEU A 108 17.72 7.61 3.34
C LEU A 108 16.23 7.97 3.45
N PHE A 109 15.37 7.06 2.98
CA PHE A 109 13.93 7.09 3.22
C PHE A 109 13.56 6.04 4.25
N LEU A 110 12.71 6.43 5.19
CA LEU A 110 12.21 5.57 6.24
C LEU A 110 10.70 5.63 6.27
N THR A 111 10.08 4.46 6.43
CA THR A 111 8.64 4.33 6.51
C THR A 111 8.26 3.74 7.85
N THR A 112 7.18 4.24 8.45
CA THR A 112 6.69 3.73 9.74
C THR A 112 5.21 4.04 9.90
N ASN A 113 4.50 3.10 10.50
CA ASN A 113 3.10 3.25 10.86
C ASN A 113 2.90 3.71 12.32
N ARG A 114 4.00 3.83 13.11
CA ARG A 114 3.96 4.10 14.56
C ARG A 114 4.71 5.37 14.93
N VAL A 115 4.28 6.50 14.40
CA VAL A 115 4.96 7.80 14.58
C VAL A 115 5.00 8.25 16.05
N GLY A 116 3.95 7.99 16.82
CA GLY A 116 3.88 8.38 18.24
C GLY A 116 4.77 7.54 19.16
N GLN A 117 5.31 6.43 18.67
CA GLN A 117 6.27 5.60 19.41
C GLN A 117 7.72 5.89 19.02
N ILE A 118 7.98 6.85 18.15
CA ILE A 118 9.35 7.15 17.71
C ILE A 118 10.18 7.73 18.88
N ASP A 119 11.44 7.29 18.99
CA ASP A 119 12.42 7.84 19.95
C ASP A 119 12.77 9.30 19.57
N ASP A 120 12.75 10.21 20.54
CA ASP A 120 13.05 11.64 20.29
C ASP A 120 14.45 11.86 19.69
N ALA A 121 15.42 10.98 19.98
CA ALA A 121 16.75 11.05 19.38
C ALA A 121 16.75 10.69 17.90
N PHE A 122 15.74 9.94 17.43
CA PHE A 122 15.53 9.71 16.01
C PHE A 122 14.94 10.95 15.34
N VAL A 123 13.91 11.56 15.93
CA VAL A 123 13.25 12.76 15.39
C VAL A 123 14.26 13.89 15.16
N SER A 124 15.22 14.08 16.07
CA SER A 124 16.25 15.11 15.93
C SER A 124 17.22 14.92 14.75
N ARG A 125 17.29 13.71 14.17
CA ARG A 125 18.15 13.37 13.03
C ARG A 125 17.37 13.29 11.71
N VAL A 126 16.04 13.42 11.74
CA VAL A 126 15.19 13.44 10.56
C VAL A 126 15.14 14.86 9.99
N HIS A 127 15.64 15.02 8.76
CA HIS A 127 15.61 16.30 8.07
C HIS A 127 14.21 16.73 7.63
N MET A 128 13.38 15.76 7.23
CA MET A 128 12.02 16.00 6.75
C MET A 128 11.12 14.82 7.14
N ALA A 129 9.97 15.11 7.71
CA ALA A 129 8.92 14.13 7.99
C ALA A 129 7.68 14.45 7.12
N ILE A 130 7.18 13.44 6.40
CA ILE A 130 5.98 13.55 5.56
C ILE A 130 4.88 12.73 6.22
N GLY A 131 3.88 13.41 6.76
CA GLY A 131 2.69 12.78 7.32
C GLY A 131 1.62 12.56 6.24
N TYR A 132 1.16 11.32 6.08
CA TYR A 132 0.03 11.00 5.21
C TYR A 132 -1.27 11.09 6.02
N LYS A 133 -2.19 11.94 5.57
CA LYS A 133 -3.53 12.05 6.14
C LYS A 133 -4.46 11.00 5.54
N LYS A 134 -5.57 10.71 6.22
CA LYS A 134 -6.68 9.95 5.65
C LYS A 134 -7.13 10.57 4.32
N LEU A 135 -7.54 9.72 3.39
CA LEU A 135 -7.93 10.14 2.05
C LEU A 135 -9.27 10.90 2.12
N SER A 136 -9.28 12.14 1.64
CA SER A 136 -10.52 12.89 1.49
C SER A 136 -11.46 12.19 0.49
N PRO A 137 -12.79 12.38 0.59
CA PRO A 137 -13.72 11.83 -0.40
C PRO A 137 -13.35 12.19 -1.84
N GLU A 138 -12.91 13.43 -2.06
CA GLU A 138 -12.43 13.89 -3.37
C GLU A 138 -11.20 13.11 -3.85
N PHE A 139 -10.21 12.87 -2.98
CA PHE A 139 -9.03 12.12 -3.35
C PHE A 139 -9.35 10.64 -3.61
N ARG A 140 -10.28 10.05 -2.85
CA ARG A 140 -10.79 8.69 -3.10
C ARG A 140 -11.46 8.58 -4.46
N ARG A 141 -12.27 9.57 -4.86
CA ARG A 141 -12.85 9.63 -6.22
C ARG A 141 -11.77 9.68 -7.30
N ASN A 142 -10.74 10.52 -7.12
CA ASN A 142 -9.62 10.59 -8.07
C ASN A 142 -8.86 9.25 -8.20
N ILE A 143 -8.70 8.52 -7.09
CA ILE A 143 -8.10 7.17 -7.10
C ILE A 143 -8.96 6.20 -7.92
N TRP A 144 -10.27 6.18 -7.68
CA TRP A 144 -11.21 5.35 -8.44
C TRP A 144 -11.16 5.65 -9.94
N GLU A 145 -11.21 6.93 -10.31
CA GLU A 145 -11.09 7.35 -11.72
C GLU A 145 -9.72 6.98 -12.32
N GLY A 146 -8.64 7.07 -11.53
CA GLY A 146 -7.32 6.60 -11.93
C GLY A 146 -7.31 5.12 -12.26
N PHE A 147 -7.89 4.28 -11.40
CA PHE A 147 -7.99 2.85 -11.64
C PHE A 147 -8.90 2.51 -12.82
N PHE A 148 -10.03 3.20 -12.99
CA PHE A 148 -10.90 2.98 -14.16
C PHE A 148 -10.19 3.33 -15.47
N ARG A 149 -9.48 4.46 -15.53
CA ARG A 149 -8.69 4.83 -16.71
C ARG A 149 -7.58 3.82 -17.01
N LYS A 150 -6.92 3.30 -15.97
CA LYS A 150 -5.91 2.25 -16.12
C LYS A 150 -6.51 0.98 -16.72
N LEU A 151 -7.63 0.52 -16.17
CA LEU A 151 -8.34 -0.66 -16.63
C LEU A 151 -8.80 -0.50 -18.09
N GLU A 152 -9.36 0.65 -18.46
CA GLU A 152 -9.77 0.94 -19.83
C GLU A 152 -8.59 0.91 -20.81
N ARG A 153 -7.42 1.42 -20.39
CA ARG A 153 -6.22 1.42 -21.23
C ARG A 153 -5.63 0.02 -21.41
N GLU A 154 -5.58 -0.78 -20.35
CA GLU A 154 -4.90 -2.08 -20.35
C GLU A 154 -5.80 -3.24 -20.79
N ARG A 155 -7.12 -3.13 -20.59
CA ARG A 155 -8.11 -4.15 -20.96
C ARG A 155 -9.18 -3.65 -21.91
N ALA A 156 -8.82 -2.70 -22.78
CA ALA A 156 -9.68 -2.21 -23.85
C ALA A 156 -10.28 -3.39 -24.64
N GLY A 157 -11.62 -3.50 -24.63
CA GLY A 157 -12.34 -4.55 -25.35
C GLY A 157 -12.38 -5.93 -24.69
N LYS A 158 -11.82 -6.10 -23.47
CA LYS A 158 -11.93 -7.35 -22.69
C LYS A 158 -12.76 -7.17 -21.41
N VAL A 159 -12.55 -6.08 -20.69
CA VAL A 159 -13.28 -5.76 -19.45
C VAL A 159 -13.80 -4.33 -19.54
N LEU A 160 -15.09 -4.14 -19.25
CA LEU A 160 -15.73 -2.83 -19.24
C LEU A 160 -16.49 -2.62 -17.94
N VAL A 161 -16.24 -1.50 -17.26
CA VAL A 161 -17.03 -1.13 -16.09
C VAL A 161 -18.30 -0.42 -16.57
N GLY A 162 -19.46 -0.95 -16.19
CA GLY A 162 -20.75 -0.39 -16.55
C GLY A 162 -20.89 1.06 -16.11
N ARG A 163 -21.62 1.88 -16.89
CA ARG A 163 -21.84 3.31 -16.56
C ARG A 163 -22.54 3.49 -15.21
N SER A 164 -23.49 2.62 -14.88
CA SER A 164 -24.15 2.57 -13.56
C SER A 164 -23.15 2.25 -12.46
N ALA A 165 -22.32 1.22 -12.66
CA ALA A 165 -21.29 0.81 -11.70
C ALA A 165 -20.29 1.94 -11.39
N LYS A 166 -19.82 2.68 -12.42
CA LYS A 166 -18.96 3.85 -12.20
C LYS A 166 -19.65 4.95 -11.40
N LYS A 167 -20.90 5.26 -11.75
CA LYS A 167 -21.69 6.28 -11.04
C LYS A 167 -21.93 5.88 -9.59
N PHE A 168 -22.23 4.60 -9.35
CA PHE A 168 -22.40 4.05 -8.01
C PHE A 168 -21.13 4.23 -7.18
N VAL A 169 -19.97 3.81 -7.67
CA VAL A 169 -18.71 3.91 -6.92
C VAL A 169 -18.27 5.36 -6.68
N LEU A 170 -18.54 6.28 -7.61
CA LEU A 170 -18.08 7.67 -7.52
C LEU A 170 -19.04 8.62 -6.78
N THR A 171 -20.32 8.28 -6.66
CA THR A 171 -21.36 9.20 -6.15
C THR A 171 -22.21 8.60 -5.03
N SER A 172 -22.10 7.30 -4.76
CA SER A 172 -22.86 6.68 -3.67
C SER A 172 -22.37 7.16 -2.32
N GLU A 173 -23.29 7.71 -1.51
CA GLU A 173 -23.04 8.09 -0.12
C GLU A 173 -22.48 6.92 0.70
N TRP A 174 -23.01 5.70 0.49
CA TRP A 174 -22.52 4.49 1.15
C TRP A 174 -21.03 4.22 0.87
N VAL A 175 -20.56 4.47 -0.36
CA VAL A 175 -19.15 4.27 -0.73
C VAL A 175 -18.27 5.38 -0.15
N GLU A 176 -18.80 6.59 0.00
CA GLU A 176 -18.08 7.70 0.64
C GLU A 176 -17.95 7.51 2.16
N GLU A 177 -18.94 6.88 2.81
CA GLU A 177 -18.91 6.52 4.23
C GLU A 177 -17.89 5.41 4.53
N ILE A 178 -17.75 4.43 3.63
CA ILE A 178 -16.71 3.41 3.76
C ILE A 178 -15.36 4.08 3.46
N GLU A 179 -14.60 4.44 4.51
CA GLU A 179 -13.29 5.12 4.43
C GLU A 179 -12.17 4.26 3.80
N LEU A 180 -12.37 3.75 2.59
CA LEU A 180 -11.44 2.86 1.90
C LEU A 180 -10.08 3.54 1.69
N ASN A 181 -9.02 2.84 2.08
CA ASN A 181 -7.66 3.21 1.72
C ASN A 181 -7.32 2.78 0.28
N GLY A 182 -6.20 3.26 -0.27
CA GLY A 182 -5.81 2.95 -1.65
C GLY A 182 -5.62 1.45 -1.94
N ARG A 183 -5.14 0.67 -0.97
CA ARG A 183 -5.01 -0.80 -1.11
C ARG A 183 -6.39 -1.47 -1.10
N GLU A 184 -7.30 -1.03 -0.24
CA GLU A 184 -8.66 -1.56 -0.17
C GLU A 184 -9.46 -1.22 -1.43
N THR A 185 -9.44 0.03 -1.88
CA THR A 185 -10.05 0.45 -3.15
C THR A 185 -9.59 -0.44 -4.31
N ARG A 186 -8.30 -0.71 -4.36
CA ARG A 186 -7.69 -1.59 -5.36
C ARG A 186 -8.18 -3.04 -5.22
N ASN A 187 -8.17 -3.60 -4.01
CA ASN A 187 -8.66 -4.94 -3.75
C ASN A 187 -10.15 -5.08 -4.11
N VAL A 188 -10.97 -4.07 -3.81
CA VAL A 188 -12.38 -4.04 -4.18
C VAL A 188 -12.54 -4.11 -5.69
N LEU A 189 -11.80 -3.30 -6.45
CA LEU A 189 -11.85 -3.32 -7.91
C LEU A 189 -11.42 -4.68 -8.48
N GLN A 190 -10.30 -5.24 -8.00
CA GLN A 190 -9.81 -6.53 -8.49
C GLN A 190 -10.80 -7.65 -8.18
N THR A 191 -11.39 -7.65 -6.99
CA THR A 191 -12.40 -8.65 -6.62
C THR A 191 -13.67 -8.49 -7.45
N ALA A 192 -14.11 -7.26 -7.72
CA ALA A 192 -15.27 -7.02 -8.57
C ALA A 192 -15.06 -7.50 -10.01
N ILE A 193 -13.85 -7.28 -10.58
CA ILE A 193 -13.48 -7.81 -11.90
C ILE A 193 -13.46 -9.33 -11.88
N ALA A 194 -12.83 -9.94 -10.87
CA ALA A 194 -12.75 -11.40 -10.75
C ALA A 194 -14.14 -12.06 -10.63
N LEU A 195 -15.07 -11.44 -9.89
CA LEU A 195 -16.46 -11.89 -9.82
C LEU A 195 -17.15 -11.83 -11.19
N ALA A 196 -17.00 -10.73 -11.91
CA ALA A 196 -17.60 -10.57 -13.23
C ALA A 196 -17.01 -11.56 -14.26
N GLU A 197 -15.69 -11.80 -14.22
CA GLU A 197 -15.02 -12.80 -15.07
C GLU A 197 -15.54 -14.21 -14.76
N PHE A 198 -15.69 -14.55 -13.47
CA PHE A 198 -16.22 -15.84 -13.04
C PHE A 198 -17.66 -16.07 -13.52
N GLU A 199 -18.55 -15.08 -13.33
CA GLU A 199 -19.95 -15.18 -13.77
C GLU A 199 -20.08 -15.30 -15.29
N SER A 200 -19.21 -14.62 -16.05
CA SER A 200 -19.16 -14.76 -17.51
C SER A 200 -18.75 -16.17 -17.95
N ILE A 201 -17.82 -16.80 -17.23
CA ILE A 201 -17.39 -18.19 -17.50
C ILE A 201 -18.50 -19.17 -17.14
N GLU A 202 -19.18 -18.99 -16.01
CA GLU A 202 -20.31 -19.86 -15.62
C GLU A 202 -21.46 -19.78 -16.63
N ALA A 203 -21.79 -18.58 -17.10
CA ALA A 203 -22.82 -18.39 -18.12
C ALA A 203 -22.46 -19.07 -19.45
N ALA A 204 -21.17 -19.05 -19.84
CA ALA A 204 -20.67 -19.76 -21.02
C ALA A 204 -20.62 -21.29 -20.82
N GLY A 205 -20.33 -21.76 -19.60
CA GLY A 205 -20.31 -23.19 -19.26
C GLY A 205 -21.70 -23.82 -19.15
N ALA A 206 -22.69 -23.05 -18.67
CA ALA A 206 -24.08 -23.47 -18.56
C ALA A 206 -24.81 -23.55 -19.93
N SER A 207 -24.29 -22.86 -20.95
CA SER A 207 -24.87 -22.79 -22.31
C SER A 207 -24.42 -23.91 -23.27
N GLY A 208 -23.72 -24.94 -22.78
CA GLY A 208 -23.71 -26.26 -23.42
C GLY A 208 -23.01 -26.40 -24.78
N GLU A 209 -22.20 -25.45 -25.25
CA GLU A 209 -21.45 -25.62 -26.51
C GLU A 209 -20.04 -26.19 -26.26
N ARG A 210 -19.98 -27.50 -26.01
CA ARG A 210 -18.76 -28.29 -26.29
C ARG A 210 -18.70 -28.56 -27.79
N GLY A 211 -18.18 -27.63 -28.57
CA GLY A 211 -17.96 -27.89 -29.99
C GLY A 211 -17.55 -26.68 -30.81
N THR A 212 -16.23 -26.49 -30.95
CA THR A 212 -15.53 -25.85 -32.09
C THR A 212 -15.91 -24.43 -32.51
N ALA A 213 -14.85 -23.61 -32.54
CA ALA A 213 -14.63 -22.39 -33.33
C ALA A 213 -15.07 -21.05 -32.71
N SER A 214 -14.05 -20.23 -32.45
CA SER A 214 -14.15 -18.76 -32.37
C SER A 214 -15.00 -18.22 -31.21
N ALA A 215 -14.49 -18.36 -29.98
CA ALA A 215 -14.93 -17.54 -28.86
C ALA A 215 -14.66 -16.07 -29.22
N SER A 216 -15.69 -15.37 -29.70
CA SER A 216 -15.67 -13.91 -29.72
C SER A 216 -15.30 -13.47 -28.31
N PRO A 217 -14.39 -12.49 -28.12
CA PRO A 217 -14.05 -12.04 -26.78
C PRO A 217 -15.32 -11.49 -26.15
N GLN A 218 -15.98 -12.28 -25.29
CA GLN A 218 -17.10 -11.80 -24.50
C GLN A 218 -16.53 -10.70 -23.63
N VAL A 219 -16.97 -9.48 -23.89
CA VAL A 219 -16.59 -8.33 -23.10
C VAL A 219 -17.21 -8.54 -21.72
N VAL A 220 -16.37 -8.75 -20.71
CA VAL A 220 -16.82 -8.90 -19.33
C VAL A 220 -17.28 -7.53 -18.84
N VAL A 221 -18.55 -7.40 -18.51
CA VAL A 221 -19.12 -6.16 -17.99
C VAL A 221 -19.17 -6.22 -16.47
N VAL A 222 -18.41 -5.35 -15.81
CA VAL A 222 -18.47 -5.19 -14.35
C VAL A 222 -19.65 -4.30 -14.01
N GLU A 223 -20.74 -4.92 -13.57
CA GLU A 223 -21.95 -4.27 -13.10
C GLU A 223 -21.87 -3.76 -11.65
N GLU A 224 -22.87 -2.97 -11.26
CA GLU A 224 -23.01 -2.40 -9.92
C GLU A 224 -23.11 -3.47 -8.83
N ASP A 225 -23.81 -4.57 -9.12
CA ASP A 225 -24.03 -5.66 -8.16
C ASP A 225 -22.72 -6.33 -7.73
N HIS A 226 -21.72 -6.40 -8.61
CA HIS A 226 -20.39 -6.91 -8.25
C HIS A 226 -19.73 -6.02 -7.19
N PHE A 227 -19.70 -4.70 -7.40
CA PHE A 227 -19.15 -3.76 -6.41
C PHE A 227 -19.93 -3.82 -5.11
N ARG A 228 -21.26 -3.87 -5.16
CA ARG A 228 -22.11 -3.92 -3.97
C ARG A 228 -21.85 -5.17 -3.14
N ARG A 229 -21.65 -6.33 -3.76
CA ARG A 229 -21.31 -7.58 -3.06
C ARG A 229 -19.95 -7.49 -2.36
N VAL A 230 -18.94 -6.97 -3.04
CA VAL A 230 -17.59 -6.84 -2.49
C VAL A 230 -17.53 -5.83 -1.36
N LEU A 231 -18.16 -4.67 -1.53
CA LEU A 231 -18.23 -3.63 -0.50
C LEU A 231 -18.97 -4.13 0.74
N LYS A 232 -20.10 -4.84 0.57
CA LYS A 232 -20.83 -5.44 1.69
C LYS A 232 -20.01 -6.50 2.43
N MET A 233 -19.17 -7.25 1.71
CA MET A 233 -18.25 -8.20 2.33
C MET A 233 -17.15 -7.49 3.12
N SER A 234 -16.60 -6.40 2.58
CA SER A 234 -15.59 -5.57 3.24
C SER A 234 -16.14 -4.90 4.51
N GLU A 235 -17.36 -4.35 4.44
CA GLU A 235 -18.07 -3.74 5.57
C GLU A 235 -18.28 -4.77 6.70
N LYS A 236 -18.85 -5.94 6.39
CA LYS A 236 -19.05 -7.01 7.38
C LYS A 236 -17.74 -7.48 8.02
N PHE A 237 -16.65 -7.52 7.26
CA PHE A 237 -15.35 -7.88 7.79
C PHE A 237 -14.83 -6.81 8.74
N HIS A 238 -14.96 -5.53 8.38
CA HIS A 238 -14.60 -4.41 9.24
C HIS A 238 -15.42 -4.43 10.53
N ASP A 239 -16.74 -4.58 10.45
CA ASP A 239 -17.64 -4.71 11.59
C ASP A 239 -17.24 -5.87 12.50
N TYR A 240 -16.89 -7.02 11.94
CA TYR A 240 -16.44 -8.18 12.69
C TYR A 240 -15.12 -7.91 13.44
N VAL A 241 -14.15 -7.29 12.78
CA VAL A 241 -12.86 -6.93 13.40
C VAL A 241 -13.08 -5.90 14.51
N THR A 242 -13.92 -4.89 14.26
CA THR A 242 -14.28 -3.86 15.23
C THR A 242 -15.06 -4.46 16.41
N ALA A 243 -15.95 -5.43 16.19
CA ALA A 243 -16.67 -6.13 17.24
C ALA A 243 -15.74 -6.96 18.15
N ILE A 244 -14.75 -7.64 17.58
CA ILE A 244 -13.74 -8.38 18.36
C ILE A 244 -12.88 -7.42 19.18
N ARG A 245 -12.41 -6.35 18.53
CA ARG A 245 -11.41 -5.44 19.10
C ARG A 245 -12.01 -4.31 19.93
N ARG A 246 -13.34 -4.18 19.93
CA ARG A 246 -14.18 -3.17 20.62
C ARG A 246 -13.95 -1.72 20.22
N GLU A 247 -13.03 -1.46 19.29
CA GLU A 247 -12.59 -0.12 18.86
C GLU A 247 -12.13 -0.17 17.38
N ASP A 248 -12.39 0.91 16.63
CA ASP A 248 -11.87 1.11 15.28
C ASP A 248 -10.33 1.22 15.25
N GLU A 249 -9.69 0.91 14.12
CA GLU A 249 -8.24 1.02 13.94
C GLU A 249 -7.68 2.38 14.31
N SER A 250 -8.32 3.47 13.87
CA SER A 250 -7.86 4.84 14.13
C SER A 250 -7.84 5.12 15.63
N GLN A 251 -8.90 4.71 16.33
CA GLN A 251 -9.03 4.88 17.78
C GLN A 251 -8.03 3.99 18.54
N ARG A 252 -7.84 2.74 18.10
CA ARG A 252 -6.84 1.84 18.70
C ARG A 252 -5.43 2.42 18.58
N ALA A 253 -5.09 2.96 17.41
CA ALA A 253 -3.79 3.56 17.17
C ALA A 253 -3.57 4.78 18.08
N LYS A 254 -4.61 5.59 18.28
CA LYS A 254 -4.60 6.72 19.22
C LYS A 254 -4.44 6.27 20.67
N VAL A 255 -5.23 5.28 21.12
CA VAL A 255 -5.16 4.73 22.50
C VAL A 255 -3.79 4.13 22.79
N ARG A 256 -3.17 3.47 21.80
CA ARG A 256 -1.81 2.90 21.92
C ARG A 256 -0.70 3.94 21.81
N GLY A 257 -1.02 5.18 21.46
CA GLY A 257 -0.04 6.22 21.15
C GLY A 257 0.78 5.91 19.89
N ASP A 258 0.29 5.05 19.00
CA ASP A 258 0.96 4.72 17.73
C ASP A 258 0.88 5.91 16.75
N ARG A 259 -0.31 6.53 16.61
CA ARG A 259 -0.57 7.73 15.79
C ARG A 259 -1.90 8.37 16.19
N ASP A 260 -2.06 9.66 15.93
CA ASP A 260 -3.34 10.37 16.08
C ASP A 260 -3.76 10.97 14.73
N ASP A 261 -4.68 10.30 14.04
CA ASP A 261 -5.12 10.67 12.70
C ASP A 261 -6.06 11.90 12.71
N ASP A 262 -6.63 12.23 13.87
CA ASP A 262 -7.54 13.37 14.07
C ASP A 262 -6.81 14.63 14.53
N ALA A 263 -5.52 14.51 14.88
CA ALA A 263 -4.71 15.64 15.29
C ALA A 263 -4.58 16.63 14.11
N LYS A 264 -4.97 17.88 14.33
CA LYS A 264 -4.74 18.97 13.37
C LYS A 264 -3.24 19.27 13.31
N VAL A 265 -2.50 18.49 12.52
CA VAL A 265 -1.14 18.82 12.14
C VAL A 265 -1.20 20.11 11.34
N GLY A 266 -0.65 21.19 11.88
CA GLY A 266 -0.53 22.47 11.20
C GLY A 266 0.11 22.22 9.84
N ALA A 267 -0.65 22.43 8.77
CA ALA A 267 -0.12 22.32 7.43
C ALA A 267 1.04 23.32 7.33
N ALA A 268 2.20 22.86 6.86
CA ALA A 268 3.17 23.77 6.28
C ALA A 268 2.40 24.51 5.17
N ASP A 269 2.14 25.79 5.43
CA ASP A 269 1.37 26.67 4.56
C ASP A 269 2.06 26.70 3.19
N GLY A 270 1.38 26.15 2.17
CA GLY A 270 1.83 26.11 0.78
C GLY A 270 1.77 27.48 0.11
N ARG A 271 2.24 28.52 0.80
CA ARG A 271 2.44 29.87 0.28
C ARG A 271 3.92 30.21 0.32
N SER A 272 4.68 29.63 -0.59
CA SER A 272 5.87 30.31 -1.10
C SER A 272 5.45 31.18 -2.29
N LYS A 273 5.80 32.45 -2.19
CA LYS A 273 5.69 33.48 -3.23
C LYS A 273 6.46 33.10 -4.49
#